data_AF-A0A9K3J2E0-F1
#
_entry.id   AF-A0A9K3J2E0-F1
#
_cell.length_a   1.000
_cell.length_b   1.000
_cell.length_c   1.000
_cell.angle_alpha   90.00
_cell.angle_beta   90.00
_cell.angle_gamma   90.00
#
_symmetry.space_group_name_H-M   'P 1'
#
loop_
_entity.id
_entity.type
_entity.pdbx_description
1 polymer ?
#
loop_
_entity_poly.entity_id
_entity_poly.type
_entity_poly.pdbx_seq_one_letter_code
_entity_poly.pdbx_strand_id
1 'polypeptide(L)' 'MVSLESLLYAASVDIVFVGHMNAYERSTRVYNGKSEPCGPIQLIIGNGGNKEGIATR' A
#
# COMPACT_ATOMS: atom_id res chain seq x y z
N MET A 1 -6.02 -7.22 -4.37
CA MET A 1 -5.35 -6.30 -5.32
C MET A 1 -5.01 -6.94 -6.67
N VAL A 2 -5.25 -8.26 -6.87
CA VAL A 2 -4.90 -8.99 -8.11
C VAL A 2 -5.49 -8.36 -9.38
N SER A 3 -6.68 -7.78 -9.33
CA SER A 3 -7.32 -7.20 -10.52
C SER A 3 -6.78 -5.84 -10.95
N LEU A 4 -6.20 -5.05 -10.02
CA LEU A 4 -5.77 -3.67 -10.29
C LEU A 4 -4.25 -3.51 -10.36
N GLU A 5 -3.50 -4.42 -9.78
CA GLU A 5 -2.04 -4.29 -9.65
C GLU A 5 -1.34 -4.15 -11.02
N SER A 6 -1.67 -5.02 -11.99
CA SER A 6 -1.08 -4.95 -13.34
C SER A 6 -1.49 -3.68 -14.11
N LEU A 7 -2.72 -3.20 -13.92
CA LEU A 7 -3.19 -1.95 -14.53
C LEU A 7 -2.43 -0.74 -13.99
N LEU A 8 -2.29 -0.65 -12.66
CA LEU A 8 -1.60 0.47 -12.00
C LEU A 8 -0.10 0.46 -12.29
N TYR A 9 0.51 -0.73 -12.36
CA TYR A 9 1.89 -0.90 -12.79
C TYR A 9 2.10 -0.43 -14.24
N ALA A 10 1.23 -0.86 -15.17
CA ALA A 10 1.29 -0.42 -16.57
C ALA A 10 1.07 1.10 -16.73
N ALA A 11 0.26 1.70 -15.86
CA ALA A 11 0.05 3.15 -15.80
C ALA A 11 1.21 3.91 -15.11
N SER A 12 2.27 3.23 -14.67
CA SER A 12 3.43 3.83 -14.00
C SER A 12 3.06 4.62 -12.74
N VAL A 13 2.13 4.09 -11.94
CA VAL A 13 1.79 4.68 -10.64
C VAL A 13 3.00 4.62 -9.70
N ASP A 14 3.40 5.76 -9.15
CA ASP A 14 4.54 5.82 -8.23
C ASP A 14 4.17 5.37 -6.80
N ILE A 15 2.99 5.77 -6.32
CA ILE A 15 2.56 5.59 -4.93
C ILE A 15 1.08 5.24 -4.87
N VAL A 16 0.74 4.24 -4.05
CA VAL A 16 -0.63 3.88 -3.68
C VAL A 16 -0.84 4.13 -2.20
N PHE A 17 -1.84 4.95 -1.86
CA PHE A 17 -2.25 5.20 -0.48
C PHE A 17 -3.42 4.28 -0.10
N VAL A 18 -3.31 3.61 1.05
CA VAL A 18 -4.28 2.64 1.54
C VAL A 18 -4.70 3.01 2.97
N GLY A 19 -6.00 3.04 3.22
CA GLY A 19 -6.57 3.21 4.56
C GLY A 19 -6.90 1.86 5.21
N HIS A 20 -8.02 1.82 5.94
CA HIS A 20 -8.59 0.62 6.58
C HIS A 20 -7.81 0.08 7.79
N MET A 21 -6.52 -0.24 7.63
CA MET A 21 -5.67 -0.64 8.75
C MET A 21 -5.27 0.59 9.58
N ASN A 22 -5.57 0.59 10.88
CA ASN A 22 -5.17 1.65 11.82
C ASN A 22 -3.66 1.57 12.17
N ALA A 23 -2.82 1.67 11.14
CA ALA A 23 -1.38 1.63 11.21
C ALA A 23 -0.76 2.57 10.19
N TYR A 24 0.54 2.85 10.37
CA TYR A 24 1.40 3.41 9.35
C TYR A 24 2.37 2.34 8.87
N GLU A 25 2.38 2.06 7.57
CA GLU A 25 3.34 1.16 6.95
C GLU A 25 3.78 1.70 5.59
N ARG A 26 5.06 1.54 5.26
CA ARG A 26 5.62 1.90 3.95
C ARG A 26 6.39 0.72 3.39
N SER A 27 5.96 0.21 2.25
CA SER A 27 6.67 -0.85 1.53
C SER A 27 7.92 -0.32 0.81
N THR A 28 8.81 -1.23 0.41
CA THR A 28 9.70 -0.96 -0.73
C THR A 28 8.88 -0.95 -2.02
N ARG A 29 9.46 -0.50 -3.13
CA ARG A 29 8.82 -0.64 -4.44
C ARG A 29 8.54 -2.12 -4.71
N VAL A 30 7.29 -2.45 -5.02
CA VAL A 30 6.81 -3.83 -5.07
C VAL A 30 5.89 -4.04 -6.27
N TYR A 31 6.02 -5.20 -6.92
CA TYR A 31 5.07 -5.69 -7.90
C TYR A 31 4.99 -7.21 -7.80
N ASN A 32 3.77 -7.76 -7.80
CA ASN A 32 3.50 -9.19 -7.72
C ASN A 32 4.23 -9.87 -6.53
N GLY A 33 4.20 -9.20 -5.37
CA GLY A 33 4.81 -9.68 -4.13
C GLY A 33 6.35 -9.67 -4.11
N LYS A 34 7.02 -9.08 -5.10
CA LYS A 34 8.48 -9.00 -5.19
C LYS A 34 8.96 -7.57 -5.23
N SER A 35 10.15 -7.33 -4.68
CA SER A 35 10.81 -6.03 -4.78
C SER A 35 11.14 -5.77 -6.25
N GLU A 36 10.59 -4.68 -6.79
CA GLU A 36 10.70 -4.34 -8.21
C GLU A 36 11.01 -2.84 -8.32
N PRO A 37 12.14 -2.42 -8.92
CA PRO A 37 12.51 -1.02 -9.05
C PRO A 37 11.47 -0.13 -9.73
N CYS A 38 10.65 -0.69 -10.63
CA CYS A 38 9.57 0.04 -11.30
C CYS A 38 8.21 -0.09 -10.59
N GLY A 39 8.14 -0.86 -9.50
CA GLY A 39 6.90 -1.07 -8.76
C GLY A 39 6.44 0.19 -8.01
N PRO A 40 5.12 0.34 -7.78
CA PRO A 40 4.60 1.36 -6.88
C PRO A 40 5.07 1.11 -5.44
N ILE A 41 5.18 2.19 -4.67
CA ILE A 41 5.28 2.13 -3.22
C ILE A 41 3.86 2.05 -2.64
N GLN A 42 3.62 1.12 -1.71
CA GLN A 42 2.37 1.06 -0.95
C GLN A 42 2.56 1.75 0.40
N LEU A 43 1.68 2.70 0.70
CA LEU A 43 1.64 3.44 1.96
C LEU A 43 0.32 3.18 2.66
N ILE A 44 0.37 2.47 3.77
CA ILE A 44 -0.76 2.32 4.69
C ILE A 44 -0.76 3.54 5.61
N ILE A 45 -1.85 4.31 5.59
CA ILE A 45 -2.02 5.57 6.34
C ILE A 45 -3.38 5.61 7.06
N GLY A 46 -3.87 4.48 7.54
CA GLY A 46 -5.19 4.38 8.17
C GLY A 46 -5.23 4.77 9.65
N ASN A 47 -4.10 5.13 10.27
CA ASN A 47 -4.00 5.51 11.69
C ASN A 47 -4.55 6.92 12.03
N GLY A 48 -5.68 7.32 11.45
CA GLY A 48 -6.29 8.64 11.63
C GLY A 48 -6.92 8.93 13.00
N GLY A 49 -6.93 7.96 13.93
CA GLY A 49 -7.38 8.16 15.31
C GLY A 49 -8.86 7.86 15.57
N ASN A 50 -9.45 6.88 14.86
CA ASN A 50 -10.82 6.44 15.13
C ASN A 50 -10.93 5.66 16.47
N LYS A 51 -12.16 5.36 16.90
CA LYS A 51 -12.43 4.67 18.18
C LYS A 51 -12.03 3.19 18.22
N GLU A 52 -11.68 2.59 17.09
CA GLU A 52 -11.31 1.17 17.00
C GLU A 52 -9.88 0.93 17.50
N GLY A 53 -9.06 1.98 17.63
CA GLY A 53 -7.69 1.88 18.17
C GLY A 53 -6.65 1.43 17.15
N ILE A 54 -5.39 1.29 17.58
CA ILE A 54 -4.26 0.93 16.71
C ILE A 54 -4.31 -0.56 16.36
N ALA A 55 -3.90 -0.90 15.13
CA ALA A 55 -3.75 -2.30 14.73
C ALA A 55 -2.75 -3.02 15.64
N THR A 56 -3.23 -4.04 16.35
CA THR A 56 -2.40 -4.93 17.17
C THR A 56 -1.88 -6.09 16.36
N ARG A 57 -0.75 -6.64 16.78
CA ARG A 57 -0.07 -7.74 16.09
C ARG A 57 -0.75 -9.09 16.32
#